data_AF-A0AAU0QBC0-F1
#
_entry.id   AF-A0AAU0QBC0-F1
#
_cell.length_a   1.000
_cell.length_b   1.000
_cell.length_c   1.000
_cell.angle_alpha   90.00
_cell.angle_beta   90.00
_cell.angle_gamma   90.00
#
_symmetry.space_group_name_H-M   'P 1'
#
loop_
_entity.id
_entity.type
_entity.pdbx_description
1 polymer ?
#
loop_
_entity_poly.entity_id
_entity_poly.type
_entity_poly.pdbx_seq_one_letter_code
_entity_poly.pdbx_strand_id
1 'polypeptide(L)'
;MGLLSRLRKREPISIYDKIGGHEAIEVVVEDFYVRVLADDQLSAFFSGTNMSRLKGKQVEFFAAALGGPEPYTGAPMKQVHQGRGITMHHFSLVAGHLADALTAAGVPSETITEILGVIAPLAVDVTSGESTTAPV
;
A
#
# COMPACT_ATOMS: atom_id res chain seq x y z
N MET A 1 26.41 16.65 -36.51
CA MET A 1 26.76 15.81 -35.34
C MET A 1 26.82 16.69 -34.11
N GLY A 2 25.75 16.74 -33.32
CA GLY A 2 25.65 17.56 -32.12
C GLY A 2 25.03 16.74 -30.99
N LEU A 3 25.81 15.81 -30.46
CA LEU A 3 25.48 14.98 -29.31
C LEU A 3 25.59 15.84 -28.03
N LEU A 4 24.74 16.85 -27.89
CA LEU A 4 24.58 17.56 -26.63
C LEU A 4 23.62 16.77 -25.76
N SER A 5 24.23 15.78 -25.10
CA SER A 5 24.03 15.47 -23.69
C SER A 5 22.74 16.05 -23.11
N ARG A 6 21.63 15.33 -23.29
CA ARG A 6 20.60 15.32 -22.26
C ARG A 6 21.24 14.65 -21.05
N LEU A 7 21.90 15.43 -20.20
CA LEU A 7 21.99 15.10 -18.80
C LEU A 7 20.54 14.99 -18.32
N ARG A 8 19.93 13.82 -18.53
CA ARG A 8 18.81 13.38 -17.70
C ARG A 8 19.35 13.56 -16.30
N LYS A 9 18.81 14.50 -15.52
CA LYS A 9 18.90 14.41 -14.06
C LYS A 9 18.60 12.94 -13.77
N ARG A 10 19.58 12.22 -13.23
CA ARG A 10 19.31 10.89 -12.70
C ARG A 10 18.36 11.20 -11.55
N GLU A 11 17.06 11.07 -11.80
CA GLU A 11 16.07 11.07 -10.72
C GLU A 11 16.58 10.05 -9.70
N PRO A 12 16.56 10.39 -8.40
CA PRO A 12 16.98 9.46 -7.37
C PRO A 12 16.24 8.13 -7.58
N ILE A 13 16.97 7.02 -7.49
CA ILE A 13 16.40 5.67 -7.66
C ILE A 13 15.19 5.56 -6.74
N SER A 14 14.02 5.29 -7.33
CA SER A 14 12.75 5.22 -6.61
C SER A 14 12.77 4.04 -5.62
N ILE A 15 11.90 4.06 -4.61
CA ILE A 15 11.77 2.90 -3.70
C ILE A 15 11.33 1.67 -4.51
N TYR A 16 10.43 1.87 -5.49
CA TYR A 16 10.01 0.85 -6.43
C TYR A 16 11.22 0.17 -7.11
N ASP A 17 12.16 0.93 -7.65
CA ASP A 17 13.37 0.37 -8.28
C ASP A 17 14.29 -0.30 -7.25
N LYS A 18 14.42 0.26 -6.05
CA LYS A 18 15.28 -0.29 -4.97
C LYS A 18 14.83 -1.69 -4.54
N ILE A 19 13.52 -1.95 -4.48
CA ILE A 19 12.97 -3.23 -4.01
C ILE A 19 12.84 -4.30 -5.10
N GLY A 20 13.16 -3.98 -6.35
CA GLY A 20 13.07 -4.93 -7.47
C GLY A 20 11.85 -4.74 -8.39
N GLY A 21 11.13 -3.62 -8.26
CA GLY A 21 10.05 -3.24 -9.16
C GLY A 21 8.79 -4.10 -9.03
N HIS A 22 8.06 -4.25 -10.14
CA HIS A 22 6.72 -4.84 -10.18
C HIS A 22 6.66 -6.24 -9.60
N GLU A 23 7.56 -7.13 -10.02
CA GLU A 23 7.57 -8.55 -9.60
C GLU A 23 7.75 -8.67 -8.09
N ALA A 24 8.60 -7.83 -7.48
CA ALA A 24 8.78 -7.81 -6.04
C ALA A 24 7.50 -7.36 -5.30
N ILE A 25 6.79 -6.37 -5.84
CA ILE A 25 5.51 -5.90 -5.27
C ILE A 25 4.43 -6.97 -5.40
N GLU A 26 4.37 -7.71 -6.51
CA GLU A 26 3.41 -8.82 -6.67
C GLU A 26 3.62 -9.89 -5.58
N VAL A 27 4.87 -10.27 -5.33
CA VAL A 27 5.21 -11.23 -4.26
C VAL A 27 4.80 -10.71 -2.88
N VAL A 28 5.10 -9.45 -2.58
CA VAL A 28 4.73 -8.82 -1.31
C VAL A 28 3.21 -8.76 -1.15
N VAL A 29 2.47 -8.37 -2.19
CA VAL A 29 0.99 -8.26 -2.14
C VAL A 29 0.34 -9.63 -1.97
N GLU A 30 0.92 -10.68 -2.57
CA GLU A 30 0.41 -12.03 -2.39
C GLU A 30 0.51 -12.48 -0.93
N ASP A 31 1.69 -12.36 -0.31
CA ASP A 31 1.90 -12.71 1.10
C ASP A 31 1.12 -11.79 2.05
N PHE A 32 1.08 -10.49 1.75
CA PHE A 32 0.31 -9.50 2.51
C PHE A 32 -1.17 -9.91 2.64
N TYR A 33 -1.81 -10.32 1.54
CA TYR A 33 -3.21 -10.74 1.62
C TYR A 33 -3.41 -12.13 2.23
N VAL A 34 -2.41 -13.01 2.18
CA VAL A 34 -2.45 -14.26 2.98
C VAL A 34 -2.56 -13.91 4.47
N ARG A 35 -1.75 -12.97 4.95
CA ARG A 35 -1.76 -12.52 6.35
C ARG A 35 -3.05 -11.79 6.72
N VAL A 36 -3.48 -10.83 5.91
CA VAL A 36 -4.71 -10.04 6.14
C VAL A 36 -5.94 -10.93 6.21
N LEU A 37 -6.05 -11.94 5.34
CA LEU A 37 -7.19 -12.85 5.34
C LEU A 37 -7.14 -13.90 6.45
N ALA A 38 -5.98 -14.14 7.06
CA ALA A 38 -5.81 -15.00 8.21
C ALA A 38 -6.04 -14.27 9.56
N ASP A 39 -6.16 -12.94 9.55
CA ASP A 39 -6.45 -12.15 10.74
C ASP A 39 -7.97 -12.05 10.98
N ASP A 40 -8.44 -12.62 12.09
CA ASP A 40 -9.85 -12.64 12.46
C ASP A 40 -10.48 -11.24 12.64
N GLN A 41 -9.66 -10.21 12.89
CA GLN A 41 -10.13 -8.83 13.00
C GLN A 41 -10.26 -8.13 11.65
N LEU A 42 -9.68 -8.71 10.57
CA LEU A 42 -9.66 -8.11 9.24
C LEU A 42 -10.45 -8.90 8.19
N SER A 43 -10.44 -10.24 8.28
CA SER A 43 -10.94 -11.15 7.24
C SER A 43 -12.39 -10.84 6.83
N ALA A 44 -13.25 -10.47 7.78
CA ALA A 44 -14.66 -10.14 7.53
C ALA A 44 -14.85 -8.95 6.58
N PHE A 45 -13.95 -7.95 6.56
CA PHE A 45 -14.03 -6.81 5.64
C PHE A 45 -13.89 -7.19 4.17
N PHE A 46 -13.32 -8.38 3.90
CA PHE A 46 -13.03 -8.89 2.56
C PHE A 46 -14.01 -9.96 2.10
N SER A 47 -15.02 -10.32 2.91
CA SER A 47 -16.05 -11.28 2.51
C SER A 47 -16.75 -10.85 1.22
N GLY A 48 -16.87 -11.76 0.25
CA GLY A 48 -17.45 -11.51 -1.07
C GLY A 48 -16.59 -10.66 -2.01
N THR A 49 -15.36 -10.28 -1.61
CA THR A 49 -14.45 -9.53 -2.46
C THR A 49 -13.81 -10.44 -3.52
N ASN A 50 -13.74 -9.97 -4.76
CA ASN A 50 -12.90 -10.61 -5.77
C ASN A 50 -11.42 -10.33 -5.45
N MET A 51 -10.78 -11.28 -4.77
CA MET A 51 -9.40 -11.12 -4.29
C MET A 51 -8.37 -10.97 -5.41
N SER A 52 -8.54 -11.64 -6.55
CA SER A 52 -7.62 -11.50 -7.69
C SER A 52 -7.64 -10.06 -8.22
N ARG A 53 -8.84 -9.48 -8.40
CA ARG A 53 -8.97 -8.09 -8.82
C ARG A 53 -8.41 -7.12 -7.77
N LEU A 54 -8.66 -7.38 -6.49
CA LEU A 54 -8.16 -6.54 -5.41
C LEU A 54 -6.63 -6.54 -5.34
N LYS A 55 -6.00 -7.72 -5.39
CA LYS A 55 -4.54 -7.87 -5.40
C LYS A 55 -3.91 -7.09 -6.55
N GLY A 56 -4.45 -7.23 -7.77
CA GLY A 56 -3.95 -6.46 -8.92
C GLY A 56 -4.03 -4.94 -8.70
N LYS A 57 -5.12 -4.44 -8.09
CA LYS A 57 -5.24 -3.01 -7.74
C LYS A 57 -4.32 -2.57 -6.62
N GLN A 58 -4.02 -3.45 -5.66
CA GLN A 58 -3.07 -3.17 -4.59
C GLN A 58 -1.63 -3.11 -5.12
N VAL A 59 -1.25 -4.01 -6.04
CA VAL A 59 0.05 -3.97 -6.75
C VAL A 59 0.20 -2.65 -7.50
N GLU A 60 -0.80 -2.28 -8.29
CA GLU A 60 -0.81 -1.02 -9.04
C GLU A 60 -0.69 0.20 -8.11
N PHE A 61 -1.43 0.20 -7.00
CA PHE A 61 -1.38 1.27 -6.00
C PHE A 61 0.01 1.40 -5.37
N PHE A 62 0.59 0.29 -4.88
CA PHE A 62 1.92 0.32 -4.27
C PHE A 62 3.00 0.67 -5.28
N ALA A 63 2.92 0.18 -6.52
CA ALA A 63 3.86 0.54 -7.57
C ALA A 63 3.85 2.05 -7.80
N ALA A 64 2.68 2.67 -7.98
CA ALA A 64 2.55 4.11 -8.16
C ALA A 64 3.05 4.90 -6.94
N ALA A 65 2.66 4.48 -5.73
CA ALA A 65 3.03 5.17 -4.48
C ALA A 65 4.54 5.15 -4.21
N LEU A 66 5.24 4.09 -4.65
CA LEU A 66 6.68 3.91 -4.44
C LEU A 66 7.54 4.48 -5.58
N GLY A 67 6.94 5.20 -6.53
CA GLY A 67 7.62 5.87 -7.64
C GLY A 67 7.79 5.02 -8.90
N GLY A 68 6.97 3.98 -9.06
CA GLY A 68 6.88 3.21 -10.29
C GLY A 68 6.39 4.05 -11.48
N PRO A 69 6.59 3.54 -12.71
CA PRO A 69 6.39 4.33 -13.93
C PRO A 69 4.92 4.57 -14.28
N GLU A 70 4.02 3.70 -13.80
CA GLU A 70 2.60 3.74 -14.12
C GLU A 70 1.78 4.34 -12.97
N PRO A 71 0.76 5.17 -13.26
CA PRO A 71 -0.10 5.74 -12.25
C PRO A 71 -1.11 4.71 -11.71
N TYR A 72 -1.60 4.93 -10.50
CA TYR A 72 -2.77 4.24 -9.99
C TYR A 72 -4.05 4.75 -10.65
N THR A 73 -4.85 3.83 -11.19
CA THR A 73 -6.08 4.09 -11.98
C THR A 73 -7.36 3.73 -11.23
N GLY A 74 -7.25 3.23 -9.99
CA GLY A 74 -8.42 2.90 -9.20
C GLY A 74 -9.08 4.12 -8.57
N ALA A 75 -10.24 3.90 -7.94
CA ALA A 75 -10.95 4.97 -7.25
C ALA A 75 -10.12 5.52 -6.06
N PRO A 76 -10.35 6.78 -5.66
CA PRO A 76 -9.68 7.39 -4.51
C PRO A 76 -9.85 6.56 -3.24
N MET A 77 -8.80 6.51 -2.39
CA MET A 77 -8.80 5.69 -1.17
C MET A 77 -10.01 5.98 -0.28
N LYS A 78 -10.36 7.26 -0.09
CA LYS A 78 -11.53 7.67 0.68
C LYS A 78 -12.82 7.06 0.14
N GLN A 79 -13.04 7.12 -1.17
CA GLN A 79 -14.25 6.57 -1.78
C GLN A 79 -14.34 5.05 -1.62
N VAL A 80 -13.20 4.34 -1.71
CA VAL A 80 -13.16 2.87 -1.59
C VAL A 80 -13.40 2.40 -0.15
N HIS A 81 -13.03 3.20 0.85
CA HIS A 81 -13.04 2.79 2.26
C HIS A 81 -14.14 3.45 3.10
N GLN A 82 -14.79 4.50 2.59
CA GLN A 82 -15.86 5.21 3.27
C GLN A 82 -17.02 4.29 3.68
N GLY A 83 -17.48 4.47 4.93
CA GLY A 83 -18.65 3.75 5.46
C GLY A 83 -18.42 2.28 5.78
N ARG A 84 -17.17 1.79 5.71
CA ARG A 84 -16.84 0.39 6.01
C ARG A 84 -16.57 0.12 7.49
N GLY A 85 -16.57 1.14 8.37
CA GLY A 85 -16.30 0.95 9.80
C GLY A 85 -14.83 0.63 10.12
N ILE A 86 -13.90 1.00 9.23
CA ILE A 86 -12.47 0.78 9.41
C ILE A 86 -11.96 1.77 10.45
N THR A 87 -11.35 1.28 11.53
CA THR A 87 -10.79 2.11 12.60
C THR A 87 -9.29 2.25 12.42
N MET A 88 -8.66 3.14 13.21
CA MET A 88 -7.20 3.21 13.25
C MET A 88 -6.57 1.88 13.67
N HIS A 89 -7.22 1.12 14.55
CA HIS A 89 -6.77 -0.22 14.95
C HIS A 89 -6.70 -1.17 13.74
N HIS A 90 -7.75 -1.25 12.93
CA HIS A 90 -7.74 -2.08 11.71
C HIS A 90 -6.67 -1.61 10.72
N PHE A 91 -6.47 -0.30 10.57
CA PHE A 91 -5.42 0.25 9.72
C PHE A 91 -4.02 -0.15 10.22
N SER A 92 -3.77 -0.09 11.53
CA SER A 92 -2.50 -0.51 12.13
C SER A 92 -2.23 -2.00 11.93
N LEU A 93 -3.25 -2.86 12.03
CA LEU A 93 -3.10 -4.30 11.73
C LEU A 93 -2.70 -4.51 10.27
N VAL A 94 -3.36 -3.83 9.33
CA VAL A 94 -3.01 -3.88 7.90
C VAL A 94 -1.58 -3.40 7.66
N ALA A 95 -1.15 -2.30 8.29
CA ALA A 95 0.22 -1.80 8.18
C ALA A 95 1.25 -2.79 8.75
N GLY A 96 0.92 -3.47 9.85
CA GLY A 96 1.74 -4.53 10.43
C GLY A 96 1.91 -5.72 9.48
N HIS A 97 0.82 -6.21 8.89
CA HIS A 97 0.86 -7.31 7.91
C HIS A 97 1.65 -6.94 6.66
N LEU A 98 1.61 -5.67 6.22
CA LEU A 98 2.45 -5.18 5.14
C LEU A 98 3.94 -5.19 5.53
N ALA A 99 4.27 -4.75 6.75
CA ALA A 99 5.65 -4.77 7.26
C ALA A 99 6.20 -6.22 7.33
N ASP A 100 5.38 -7.16 7.78
CA ASP A 100 5.74 -8.58 7.85
C ASP A 100 5.96 -9.18 6.46
N ALA A 101 5.10 -8.86 5.48
CA ALA A 101 5.25 -9.33 4.10
C ALA A 101 6.52 -8.76 3.44
N LEU A 102 6.82 -7.48 3.64
CA LEU A 102 8.06 -6.86 3.16
C LEU A 102 9.29 -7.49 3.82
N THR A 103 9.22 -7.78 5.13
CA THR A 103 10.29 -8.47 5.87
C THR A 103 10.53 -9.87 5.31
N ALA A 104 9.46 -10.63 5.06
CA ALA A 104 9.53 -11.97 4.46
C ALA A 104 10.12 -11.95 3.05
N ALA A 105 9.86 -10.88 2.28
CA ALA A 105 10.47 -10.64 0.97
C ALA A 105 11.94 -10.19 1.03
N GLY A 106 12.52 -10.02 2.24
CA GLY A 106 13.91 -9.64 2.42
C GLY A 106 14.19 -8.14 2.24
N VAL A 107 13.16 -7.29 2.29
CA VAL A 107 13.32 -5.83 2.20
C VAL A 107 14.02 -5.33 3.47
N PRO A 108 15.08 -4.50 3.37
CA PRO A 108 15.76 -3.95 4.55
C PRO A 108 14.83 -3.12 5.43
N SER A 109 14.99 -3.20 6.76
CA SER A 109 14.12 -2.52 7.73
C SER A 109 14.02 -1.00 7.54
N GLU A 110 15.11 -0.36 7.10
CA GLU A 110 15.11 1.06 6.75
C GLU A 110 14.16 1.35 5.58
N THR A 111 14.22 0.53 4.53
CA THR A 111 13.31 0.64 3.38
C THR A 111 11.87 0.31 3.75
N ILE A 112 11.64 -0.66 4.65
CA ILE A 112 10.30 -0.92 5.21
C ILE A 112 9.76 0.32 5.93
N THR A 113 10.61 0.98 6.73
CA THR A 113 10.24 2.22 7.43
C THR A 113 9.88 3.33 6.45
N GLU A 114 10.65 3.49 5.36
CA GLU A 114 10.33 4.44 4.27
C GLU A 114 8.97 4.12 3.63
N ILE A 115 8.72 2.85 3.28
CA ILE A 115 7.46 2.40 2.67
C ILE A 115 6.28 2.67 3.59
N LEU A 116 6.37 2.29 4.88
CA LEU A 116 5.31 2.55 5.85
C LEU A 116 5.09 4.05 6.05
N GLY A 117 6.14 4.87 5.95
CA GLY A 117 6.04 6.33 5.95
C GLY A 117 5.24 6.89 4.77
N VAL A 118 5.30 6.26 3.59
CA VAL A 118 4.46 6.61 2.43
C VAL A 118 3.00 6.20 2.64
N ILE A 119 2.75 5.08 3.33
CA ILE A 119 1.41 4.54 3.54
C ILE A 119 0.68 5.22 4.70
N ALA A 120 1.37 5.57 5.77
CA ALA A 120 0.77 6.09 7.01
C ALA A 120 -0.19 7.29 6.81
N PRO A 121 0.10 8.29 5.95
CA PRO A 121 -0.82 9.40 5.70
C PRO A 121 -2.19 8.97 5.16
N LEU A 122 -2.31 7.81 4.50
CA LEU A 122 -3.57 7.30 3.96
C LEU A 122 -4.58 6.93 5.05
N ALA A 123 -4.15 6.83 6.31
CA ALA A 123 -5.05 6.55 7.43
C ALA A 123 -6.20 7.56 7.50
N VAL A 124 -5.98 8.83 7.13
CA VAL A 124 -7.04 9.86 7.11
C VAL A 124 -8.15 9.57 6.10
N ASP A 125 -7.81 8.90 4.99
CA ASP A 125 -8.75 8.56 3.93
C ASP A 125 -9.40 7.19 4.16
N VAL A 126 -8.67 6.27 4.79
CA VAL A 126 -9.11 4.89 5.00
C VAL A 126 -9.96 4.73 6.26
N THR A 127 -9.60 5.44 7.34
CA THR A 127 -10.30 5.28 8.62
C THR A 127 -11.58 6.10 8.65
N SER A 128 -12.63 5.49 9.19
CA SER A 128 -13.79 6.21 9.67
C SER A 128 -13.35 6.87 10.97
N GLY A 129 -13.04 8.17 10.95
CA GLY A 129 -12.57 8.91 12.13
C GLY A 129 -13.47 8.67 13.35
N GLU A 130 -12.96 8.90 14.57
CA GLU A 130 -13.78 8.82 15.77
C GLU A 130 -15.07 9.60 15.54
N SER A 131 -16.20 8.89 15.60
CA SER A 131 -17.49 9.54 15.67
C SER A 131 -17.50 10.26 17.02
N THR A 132 -17.12 11.53 17.03
CA THR A 132 -17.43 12.41 18.16
C THR A 132 -18.94 12.45 18.26
N THR A 133 -19.50 11.57 19.08
CA THR A 133 -20.80 11.79 19.69
C THR A 133 -20.64 13.03 20.55
N ALA A 134 -21.09 14.18 20.05
CA ALA A 134 -21.26 15.36 20.87
C ALA A 134 -22.13 14.99 22.08
N PRO A 135 -21.76 15.38 23.31
CA PRO A 135 -22.66 15.20 24.44
C PRO A 135 -23.88 16.10 24.21
N VAL A 136 -25.06 15.52 24.36
CA VAL A 136 -26.35 16.22 24.50
C VAL A 136 -26.36 17.09 25.74
#